data_AF-A0A2E0WZX3-F1
#
_entry.id   AF-A0A2E0WZX3-F1
#
_cell.length_a   1.000
_cell.length_b   1.000
_cell.length_c   1.000
_cell.angle_alpha   90.00
_cell.angle_beta   90.00
_cell.angle_gamma   90.00
#
_symmetry.space_group_name_H-M   'P 1'
#
loop_
_entity.id
_entity.type
_entity.pdbx_description
1 polymer ?
#
loop_
_entity_poly.entity_id
_entity_poly.type
_entity_poly.pdbx_seq_one_letter_code
_entity_poly.pdbx_strand_id
1 'polypeptide(L)'
;MPFVGRLFSINPRLKVRGGNLVATTAWRVRVLTLDAWKRTVTVDAVQREIKIERRALWLFRKVRRFRFDWIEGVAYGYRDLTPLAFLQWAHDSLELFTARLQLIGDEDQVHLFHFFGEGTFVNDSPFPDWMMWSDFAYDATGTQDRDSRQFIDALSRAIGAPVVPLRP
;
A
#
# COMPACT_ATOMS: atom_id res chain seq x y z
N MET A 1 4.16 -8.74 25.43
CA MET A 1 3.11 -7.69 25.35
C MET A 1 3.03 -7.19 23.90
N PRO A 2 1.92 -7.34 23.15
CA PRO A 2 1.94 -7.27 21.68
C PRO A 2 1.29 -5.99 21.09
N PHE A 3 1.48 -4.82 21.69
CA PHE A 3 0.72 -3.61 21.31
C PHE A 3 1.48 -2.56 20.49
N VAL A 4 2.81 -2.68 20.34
CA VAL A 4 3.60 -1.59 19.73
C VAL A 4 3.60 -1.66 18.19
N GLY A 5 3.80 -2.82 17.57
CA GLY A 5 3.99 -2.90 16.11
C GLY A 5 2.76 -2.59 15.26
N ARG A 6 1.56 -2.56 15.87
CA ARG A 6 0.34 -2.10 15.19
C ARG A 6 0.17 -0.59 15.18
N LEU A 7 0.97 0.20 15.89
CA LEU A 7 0.75 1.65 16.02
C LEU A 7 1.25 2.42 14.80
N PHE A 8 2.32 1.97 14.16
CA PHE A 8 2.97 2.67 13.03
C PHE A 8 2.57 2.15 11.65
N SER A 9 1.82 1.04 11.56
CA SER A 9 1.27 0.56 10.29
C SER A 9 0.20 1.51 9.72
N ILE A 10 0.43 2.01 8.50
CA ILE A 10 -0.49 2.84 7.73
C ILE A 10 -0.96 2.04 6.51
N ASN A 11 -2.11 1.36 6.66
CA ASN A 11 -2.77 0.67 5.55
C ASN A 11 -4.06 1.41 5.12
N PRO A 12 -4.33 1.51 3.81
CA PRO A 12 -5.61 1.99 3.35
C PRO A 12 -6.72 1.05 3.82
N ARG A 13 -7.86 1.62 4.19
CA ARG A 13 -9.04 0.86 4.55
C ARG A 13 -9.75 0.41 3.29
N LEU A 14 -9.79 -0.90 3.08
CA LEU A 14 -10.51 -1.55 1.99
C LEU A 14 -11.94 -1.86 2.45
N LYS A 15 -12.91 -1.59 1.58
CA LYS A 15 -14.31 -1.95 1.77
C LYS A 15 -14.89 -2.38 0.42
N VAL A 16 -15.72 -3.41 0.43
CA VAL A 16 -16.59 -3.73 -0.71
C VAL A 16 -17.96 -3.15 -0.42
N ARG A 17 -18.50 -2.31 -1.30
CA ARG A 17 -19.83 -1.71 -1.13
C ARG A 17 -20.62 -1.86 -2.42
N GLY A 18 -21.70 -2.64 -2.38
CA GLY A 18 -22.60 -2.80 -3.54
C GLY A 18 -21.90 -3.31 -4.80
N GLY A 19 -20.90 -4.20 -4.66
CA GLY A 19 -20.11 -4.72 -5.78
C GLY A 19 -18.90 -3.86 -6.18
N ASN A 20 -18.75 -2.66 -5.60
CA ASN A 20 -17.62 -1.77 -5.89
C ASN A 20 -16.52 -1.93 -4.83
N LEU A 21 -15.26 -1.95 -5.28
CA LEU A 21 -14.09 -1.97 -4.40
C LEU A 21 -13.72 -0.53 -4.04
N VAL A 22 -13.79 -0.20 -2.75
CA VAL A 22 -13.52 1.13 -2.23
C VAL A 22 -12.33 1.08 -1.27
N ALA A 23 -11.23 1.70 -1.68
CA ALA A 23 -10.05 1.90 -0.85
C ALA A 23 -10.00 3.35 -0.36
N THR A 24 -9.76 3.55 0.93
CA THR A 24 -9.73 4.88 1.57
C THR A 24 -8.50 5.06 2.43
N THR A 25 -8.03 6.30 2.60
CA THR A 25 -6.94 6.61 3.54
C THR A 25 -7.25 6.09 4.94
N ALA A 26 -6.22 5.56 5.61
CA ALA A 26 -6.27 5.08 6.99
C ALA A 26 -6.93 6.10 7.92
N TRP A 27 -7.78 5.64 8.84
CA TRP A 27 -8.48 6.54 9.77
C TRP A 27 -7.52 7.30 10.68
N ARG A 28 -6.39 6.70 11.06
CA ARG A 28 -5.37 7.34 11.91
C ARG A 28 -4.73 8.54 11.22
N VAL A 29 -4.36 8.39 9.94
CA VAL A 29 -3.84 9.50 9.12
C VAL A 29 -4.88 10.60 9.01
N ARG A 30 -6.17 10.27 8.89
CA ARG A 30 -7.24 11.28 8.88
C ARG A 30 -7.36 12.03 10.20
N VAL A 31 -7.18 11.36 11.34
CA VAL A 31 -7.17 12.04 12.66
C VAL A 31 -5.95 12.95 12.79
N LEU A 32 -4.76 12.45 12.47
CA LEU A 32 -3.50 13.23 12.54
C LEU A 32 -3.52 14.45 11.61
N THR A 33 -4.14 14.32 10.43
CA THR A 33 -4.27 15.42 9.47
C THR A 33 -5.54 16.24 9.67
N LEU A 34 -6.34 15.98 10.71
CA LEU A 34 -7.65 16.63 10.94
C LEU A 34 -8.56 16.61 9.69
N ASP A 35 -8.52 15.52 8.92
CA ASP A 35 -9.20 15.30 7.64
C ASP A 35 -8.78 16.28 6.51
N ALA A 36 -7.65 16.99 6.69
CA ALA A 36 -7.05 17.84 5.66
C ALA A 36 -6.63 17.02 4.44
N TRP A 37 -6.11 15.81 4.68
CA TRP A 37 -5.62 14.90 3.66
C TRP A 37 -6.44 13.62 3.62
N LYS A 38 -7.19 13.43 2.54
CA LYS A 38 -7.99 12.22 2.33
C LYS A 38 -7.93 11.79 0.88
N ARG A 39 -7.80 10.49 0.67
CA ARG A 39 -7.88 9.86 -0.63
C ARG A 39 -8.88 8.71 -0.61
N THR A 40 -9.70 8.65 -1.65
CA THR A 40 -10.64 7.57 -1.91
C THR A 40 -10.40 7.07 -3.33
N VAL A 41 -10.23 5.76 -3.50
CA VAL A 41 -10.24 5.10 -4.80
C VAL A 41 -11.44 4.18 -4.81
N THR A 42 -12.35 4.41 -5.76
CA THR A 42 -13.54 3.58 -5.97
C THR A 42 -13.39 2.93 -7.33
N VAL A 43 -13.44 1.62 -7.35
CA VAL A 43 -13.46 0.81 -8.57
C VAL A 43 -14.90 0.37 -8.77
N ASP A 44 -15.52 0.87 -9.84
CA ASP A 44 -16.87 0.51 -10.21
C ASP A 44 -16.82 -0.52 -11.35
N ALA A 45 -17.18 -1.76 -11.03
CA ALA A 45 -17.17 -2.84 -12.00
C ALA A 45 -18.32 -2.72 -13.02
N VAL A 46 -19.43 -2.07 -12.63
CA VAL A 46 -20.62 -1.90 -13.48
C VAL A 46 -20.35 -0.81 -14.51
N GLN A 47 -19.82 0.33 -14.08
CA GLN A 47 -19.48 1.46 -14.95
C GLN A 47 -18.12 1.30 -15.65
N ARG A 48 -17.33 0.27 -15.28
CA ARG A 48 -15.98 0.01 -15.79
C ARG A 48 -15.07 1.25 -15.66
N GLU A 49 -15.16 1.91 -14.51
CA GLU A 49 -14.36 3.09 -14.20
C GLU A 49 -13.72 3.04 -12.81
N ILE A 50 -12.55 3.67 -12.70
CA ILE A 50 -11.88 3.95 -11.44
C ILE A 50 -12.00 5.43 -11.16
N LYS A 51 -12.67 5.75 -10.06
CA LYS A 51 -12.79 7.10 -9.54
C LYS A 51 -11.79 7.32 -8.41
N ILE A 52 -10.92 8.30 -8.60
CA ILE A 52 -9.94 8.74 -7.61
C ILE A 52 -10.34 10.11 -7.11
N GLU A 53 -10.72 10.19 -5.84
CA GLU A 53 -11.00 11.44 -5.16
C GLU A 53 -9.88 11.75 -4.18
N ARG A 54 -9.37 12.97 -4.24
CA ARG A 54 -8.38 13.50 -3.31
C ARG A 54 -8.90 14.79 -2.68
N ARG A 55 -8.69 14.93 -1.39
CA ARG A 55 -8.91 16.15 -0.61
C ARG A 55 -7.58 16.58 -0.02
N ALA A 56 -7.22 17.84 -0.25
CA ALA A 56 -6.06 18.50 0.33
C ALA A 56 -6.50 19.79 1.04
N LEU A 57 -5.89 20.09 2.19
CA LEU A 57 -6.12 21.31 2.98
C LEU A 57 -7.61 21.66 3.15
N TRP A 58 -8.45 20.66 3.43
CA TRP A 58 -9.91 20.77 3.67
C TRP A 58 -10.78 21.24 2.49
N LEU A 59 -10.31 22.16 1.65
CA LEU A 59 -11.09 22.83 0.61
C LEU A 59 -10.81 22.29 -0.79
N PHE A 60 -9.57 21.88 -1.08
CA PHE A 60 -9.20 21.45 -2.43
C PHE A 60 -9.61 20.00 -2.65
N ARG A 61 -10.71 19.82 -3.40
CA ARG A 61 -11.17 18.51 -3.85
C ARG A 61 -10.81 18.32 -5.32
N LYS A 62 -10.07 17.26 -5.62
CA LYS A 62 -9.73 16.86 -6.99
C LYS A 62 -10.31 15.47 -7.24
N VAL A 63 -11.08 15.35 -8.32
CA VAL A 63 -11.65 14.07 -8.76
C VAL A 63 -11.05 13.75 -10.13
N ARG A 64 -10.48 12.55 -10.26
CA ARG A 64 -10.06 11.99 -11.55
C ARG A 64 -10.83 10.70 -11.78
N ARG A 65 -11.24 10.45 -13.02
CA ARG A 65 -11.87 9.19 -13.44
C ARG A 65 -11.04 8.58 -14.55
N PHE A 66 -10.88 7.28 -14.50
CA PHE A 66 -10.15 6.50 -15.49
C PHE A 66 -11.03 5.34 -15.92
N ARG A 67 -11.29 5.22 -17.21
CA ARG A 67 -11.97 4.04 -17.76
C ARG A 67 -11.02 2.86 -17.75
N PHE A 68 -11.54 1.65 -17.59
CA PHE A 68 -10.71 0.44 -17.63
C PHE A 68 -9.97 0.30 -18.97
N ASP A 69 -10.59 0.76 -20.06
CA ASP A 69 -10.02 0.74 -21.40
C ASP A 69 -8.76 1.62 -21.54
N TRP A 70 -8.46 2.49 -20.57
CA TRP A 70 -7.25 3.31 -20.54
C TRP A 70 -6.15 2.74 -19.65
N ILE A 71 -6.40 1.62 -18.99
CA ILE A 71 -5.49 1.02 -18.01
C ILE A 71 -4.76 -0.13 -18.70
N GLU A 72 -3.45 0.00 -18.81
CA GLU A 72 -2.59 -1.03 -19.38
C GLU A 72 -2.22 -2.08 -18.33
N GLY A 73 -2.03 -1.65 -17.08
CA GLY A 73 -1.59 -2.53 -16.00
C GLY A 73 -1.76 -1.93 -14.62
N VAL A 74 -1.69 -2.79 -13.61
CA VAL A 74 -1.62 -2.40 -12.21
C VAL A 74 -0.17 -2.52 -11.76
N ALA A 75 0.50 -1.40 -11.57
CA ALA A 75 1.89 -1.37 -11.16
C ALA A 75 2.03 -1.57 -9.65
N TYR A 76 2.85 -2.55 -9.25
CA TYR A 76 3.09 -2.90 -7.85
C TYR A 76 4.58 -2.94 -7.56
N GLY A 77 4.98 -2.35 -6.44
CA GLY A 77 6.38 -2.30 -6.04
C GLY A 77 6.56 -2.35 -4.53
N TYR A 78 7.72 -2.85 -4.14
CA TYR A 78 8.18 -2.93 -2.77
C TYR A 78 9.42 -2.05 -2.61
N ARG A 79 9.52 -1.33 -1.49
CA ARG A 79 10.73 -0.65 -1.06
C ARG A 79 10.92 -0.91 0.44
N ASP A 80 12.12 -1.29 0.81
CA ASP A 80 12.57 -1.27 2.19
C ASP A 80 13.03 0.16 2.53
N LEU A 81 12.43 0.75 3.56
CA LEU A 81 12.71 2.09 4.04
C LEU A 81 13.55 2.11 5.31
N THR A 82 14.12 0.97 5.72
CA THR A 82 14.91 0.88 6.94
C THR A 82 16.13 1.80 6.84
N PRO A 83 16.22 2.85 7.66
CA PRO A 83 17.38 3.72 7.66
C PRO A 83 18.60 2.94 8.16
N LEU A 84 19.72 3.02 7.44
CA LEU A 84 20.99 2.37 7.79
C LEU A 84 20.97 0.83 7.79
N ALA A 85 20.08 0.19 7.02
CA ALA A 85 20.09 -1.27 6.83
C ALA A 85 21.48 -1.84 6.47
N PHE A 86 22.31 -1.07 5.76
CA PHE A 86 23.69 -1.45 5.42
C PHE A 86 24.70 -1.42 6.59
N LEU A 87 24.36 -0.81 7.74
CA LEU A 87 25.21 -0.74 8.95
C LEU A 87 24.80 -1.73 10.04
N GLN A 88 23.61 -2.33 9.95
CA GLN A 88 23.05 -3.19 11.00
C GLN A 88 22.73 -4.57 10.42
N TRP A 89 23.44 -5.58 10.92
CA TRP A 89 23.32 -6.97 10.44
C TRP A 89 22.01 -7.67 10.84
N ALA A 90 21.25 -7.08 11.76
CA ALA A 90 19.90 -7.51 12.14
C ALA A 90 19.07 -6.27 12.48
N HIS A 91 17.89 -6.15 11.87
CA HIS A 91 17.02 -5.00 12.06
C HIS A 91 15.55 -5.33 11.78
N ASP A 92 14.65 -4.58 12.41
CA ASP A 92 13.22 -4.58 12.05
C ASP A 92 13.05 -3.78 10.76
N SER A 93 12.52 -4.41 9.72
CA SER A 93 12.37 -3.78 8.41
C SER A 93 11.19 -2.79 8.41
N LEU A 94 11.35 -1.65 7.72
CA LEU A 94 10.24 -0.75 7.40
C LEU A 94 9.80 -0.96 5.96
N GLU A 95 8.67 -1.61 5.77
CA GLU A 95 8.17 -1.97 4.44
C GLU A 95 7.28 -0.87 3.86
N LEU A 96 7.52 -0.54 2.59
CA LEU A 96 6.65 0.29 1.77
C LEU A 96 6.24 -0.46 0.51
N PHE A 97 4.96 -0.82 0.45
CA PHE A 97 4.36 -1.32 -0.78
C PHE A 97 3.60 -0.21 -1.49
N THR A 98 3.82 -0.08 -2.78
CA THR A 98 3.25 0.97 -3.62
C THR A 98 2.35 0.37 -4.69
N ALA A 99 1.10 0.82 -4.71
CA ALA A 99 0.13 0.50 -5.76
C ALA A 99 -0.06 1.69 -6.69
N ARG A 100 0.10 1.51 -8.00
CA ARG A 100 -0.18 2.53 -9.02
C ARG A 100 -0.96 1.92 -10.20
N LEU A 101 -1.61 2.77 -10.98
CA LEU A 101 -2.19 2.40 -12.27
C LEU A 101 -1.24 2.84 -13.37
N GLN A 102 -0.97 1.96 -14.32
CA GLN A 102 -0.30 2.29 -15.57
C GLN A 102 -1.37 2.55 -16.63
N LEU A 103 -1.31 3.72 -17.25
CA LEU A 103 -2.24 4.11 -18.31
C LEU A 103 -1.62 3.80 -19.68
N ILE A 104 -2.48 3.51 -20.67
CA ILE A 104 -2.03 3.24 -22.04
C ILE A 104 -1.35 4.48 -22.62
N GLY A 105 -0.12 4.32 -23.10
CA GLY A 105 0.64 5.38 -23.77
C GLY A 105 1.14 6.49 -22.86
N ASP A 106 1.00 6.34 -21.54
CA ASP A 106 1.53 7.27 -20.55
C ASP A 106 2.69 6.59 -19.81
N GLU A 107 3.84 7.26 -19.74
CA GLU A 107 4.94 6.82 -18.88
C GLU A 107 4.62 7.08 -17.41
N ASP A 108 3.76 8.05 -17.12
CA ASP A 108 3.40 8.42 -15.76
C ASP A 108 2.39 7.45 -15.15
N GLN A 109 2.82 6.79 -14.08
CA GLN A 109 1.97 5.90 -13.31
C GLN A 109 1.11 6.69 -12.31
N VAL A 110 -0.21 6.51 -12.37
CA VAL A 110 -1.14 7.13 -11.41
C VAL A 110 -1.05 6.39 -10.08
N HIS A 111 -0.27 6.94 -9.14
CA HIS A 111 -0.20 6.42 -7.77
C HIS A 111 -1.60 6.25 -7.18
N LEU A 112 -1.92 5.12 -6.54
CA LEU A 112 -3.18 4.83 -5.84
C LEU A 112 -3.02 4.95 -4.32
N PHE A 113 -2.24 4.06 -3.72
CA PHE A 113 -2.00 4.04 -2.29
C PHE A 113 -0.61 3.47 -2.00
N HIS A 114 -0.10 3.87 -0.85
CA HIS A 114 1.00 3.22 -0.17
C HIS A 114 0.43 2.39 0.98
N PHE A 115 1.03 1.22 1.19
CA PHE A 115 0.87 0.38 2.37
C PHE A 115 2.21 0.43 3.09
N PHE A 116 2.20 0.94 4.32
CA PHE A 116 3.43 1.19 5.07
C PHE A 116 3.32 0.53 6.44
N GLY A 117 4.42 -0.03 6.93
CA GLY A 117 4.56 -0.39 8.33
C GLY A 117 5.77 -1.27 8.59
N GLU A 118 5.87 -1.75 9.81
CA GLU A 118 6.90 -2.71 10.21
C GLU A 118 6.71 -4.03 9.45
N GLY A 119 7.80 -4.50 8.87
CA GLY A 119 7.93 -5.77 8.16
C GLY A 119 8.43 -6.87 9.06
N THR A 120 8.94 -7.93 8.45
CA THR A 120 9.57 -9.02 9.20
C THR A 120 11.00 -8.67 9.61
N PHE A 121 11.45 -9.19 10.76
CA PHE A 121 12.86 -9.29 11.10
C PHE A 121 13.69 -9.81 9.91
N VAL A 122 14.72 -9.05 9.54
CA VAL A 122 15.70 -9.42 8.52
C VAL A 122 17.06 -9.63 9.18
N ASN A 123 17.65 -10.80 8.95
CA ASN A 123 19.01 -11.14 9.35
C ASN A 123 19.90 -11.26 8.12
N ASP A 124 20.68 -10.21 7.85
CA ASP A 124 21.65 -10.16 6.76
C ASP A 124 23.05 -10.63 7.22
N SER A 125 23.16 -11.18 8.44
CA SER A 125 24.41 -11.66 9.00
C SER A 125 24.77 -13.09 8.52
N PRO A 126 26.04 -13.51 8.61
CA PRO A 126 26.42 -14.90 8.36
C PRO A 126 25.99 -15.87 9.47
N PHE A 127 25.38 -15.36 10.55
CA PHE A 127 24.96 -16.17 11.70
C PHE A 127 23.51 -16.63 11.55
N PRO A 128 23.18 -17.86 11.96
CA PRO A 128 21.83 -18.39 11.84
C PRO A 128 20.83 -17.67 12.75
N ASP A 129 19.59 -17.50 12.28
CA ASP A 129 18.53 -16.69 12.90
C ASP A 129 18.26 -17.01 14.37
N TRP A 130 18.45 -18.27 14.78
CA TRP A 130 18.22 -18.72 16.16
C TRP A 130 19.17 -18.08 17.19
N MET A 131 20.32 -17.55 16.76
CA MET A 131 21.22 -16.79 17.63
C MET A 131 20.72 -15.38 17.93
N MET A 132 19.81 -14.84 17.12
CA MET A 132 19.23 -13.50 17.29
C MET A 132 17.80 -13.56 17.87
N TRP A 133 17.25 -14.77 18.08
CA TRP A 133 15.88 -14.96 18.58
C TRP A 133 15.63 -14.43 20.00
N SER A 134 16.64 -14.29 20.86
CA SER A 134 16.41 -13.76 22.23
C SER A 134 15.87 -12.33 22.24
N ASP A 135 16.17 -11.57 21.18
CA ASP A 135 15.85 -10.15 21.10
C ASP A 135 14.60 -9.88 20.24
N PHE A 136 14.20 -10.82 19.37
CA PHE A 136 13.17 -10.61 18.32
C PHE A 136 12.12 -11.75 18.20
N ALA A 137 12.08 -12.74 19.09
CA ALA A 137 11.17 -13.91 19.03
C ALA A 137 9.65 -13.62 19.03
N TYR A 138 9.22 -12.37 19.14
CA TYR A 138 7.80 -11.97 19.17
C TYR A 138 7.38 -11.10 17.99
N ASP A 139 8.19 -11.03 16.93
CA ASP A 139 7.92 -10.12 15.84
C ASP A 139 6.79 -10.66 14.94
N ALA A 140 5.64 -9.99 15.06
CA ALA A 140 4.40 -10.41 14.43
C ALA A 140 4.43 -9.99 12.97
N THR A 141 4.53 -10.98 12.08
CA THR A 141 4.44 -10.83 10.62
C THR A 141 3.48 -9.71 10.22
N GLY A 142 4.03 -8.69 9.55
CA GLY A 142 3.28 -7.54 9.08
C GLY A 142 2.10 -7.96 8.19
N THR A 143 0.91 -7.40 8.42
CA THR A 143 -0.25 -7.65 7.53
C THR A 143 -0.18 -6.86 6.23
N GLN A 144 0.82 -5.99 6.06
CA GLN A 144 0.97 -5.01 4.98
C GLN A 144 1.17 -5.70 3.63
N ASP A 145 2.09 -6.67 3.51
CA ASP A 145 2.29 -7.45 2.28
C ASP A 145 1.03 -8.22 1.87
N ARG A 146 0.37 -8.86 2.85
CA ARG A 146 -0.87 -9.60 2.58
C ARG A 146 -2.00 -8.66 2.13
N ASP A 147 -2.18 -7.54 2.82
CA ASP A 147 -3.25 -6.57 2.54
C ASP A 147 -3.02 -5.86 1.20
N SER A 148 -1.77 -5.54 0.86
CA SER A 148 -1.38 -4.92 -0.40
C SER A 148 -1.57 -5.89 -1.58
N ARG A 149 -1.13 -7.14 -1.46
CA ARG A 149 -1.35 -8.18 -2.48
C ARG A 149 -2.83 -8.45 -2.71
N GLN A 150 -3.62 -8.62 -1.66
CA GLN A 150 -5.07 -8.80 -1.79
C GLN A 150 -5.74 -7.62 -2.51
N PHE A 151 -5.30 -6.39 -2.22
CA PHE A 151 -5.80 -5.21 -2.91
C PHE A 151 -5.44 -5.23 -4.40
N ILE A 152 -4.18 -5.52 -4.74
CA ILE A 152 -3.68 -5.57 -6.12
C ILE A 152 -4.37 -6.69 -6.91
N ASP A 153 -4.53 -7.87 -6.33
CA ASP A 153 -5.21 -9.00 -6.96
C ASP A 153 -6.69 -8.67 -7.22
N ALA A 154 -7.38 -8.09 -6.24
CA ALA A 154 -8.77 -7.66 -6.40
C ALA A 154 -8.91 -6.57 -7.48
N LEU A 155 -7.95 -5.63 -7.53
CA LEU A 155 -7.91 -4.56 -8.51
C LEU A 155 -7.64 -5.09 -9.92
N SER A 156 -6.63 -5.95 -10.08
CA SER A 156 -6.27 -6.60 -11.34
C SER A 156 -7.45 -7.42 -11.89
N ARG A 157 -8.11 -8.22 -11.05
CA ARG A 157 -9.29 -9.00 -11.45
C ARG A 157 -10.48 -8.11 -11.83
N ALA A 158 -10.71 -7.02 -11.10
CA ALA A 158 -11.82 -6.10 -11.39
C ALA A 158 -11.61 -5.34 -12.70
N ILE A 159 -10.38 -4.92 -12.99
CA ILE A 159 -10.04 -4.17 -14.22
C ILE A 159 -9.87 -5.12 -15.40
N GLY A 160 -9.40 -6.34 -15.18
CA GLY A 160 -8.96 -7.28 -16.22
C GLY A 160 -7.57 -6.97 -16.78
N ALA A 161 -6.73 -6.23 -16.03
CA ALA A 161 -5.39 -5.82 -16.44
C ALA A 161 -4.31 -6.57 -15.64
N PRO A 162 -3.15 -6.88 -16.24
CA PRO A 162 -2.07 -7.59 -15.56
C PRO A 162 -1.42 -6.76 -14.45
N VAL A 163 -0.84 -7.44 -13.48
CA VAL A 163 0.05 -6.83 -12.49
C VAL A 163 1.44 -6.70 -13.10
N VAL A 164 2.01 -5.51 -13.05
CA VAL A 164 3.32 -5.18 -13.62
C VAL A 164 4.25 -4.63 -12.54
N PRO A 165 5.57 -4.80 -12.67
CA PRO A 165 6.50 -4.22 -11.70
C PRO A 165 6.43 -2.69 -11.74
N LEU A 166 6.55 -2.08 -10.55
CA LEU A 166 6.68 -0.64 -10.42
C LEU A 166 7.93 -0.16 -11.14
N ARG A 167 7.79 0.83 -12.03
CA ARG A 167 8.95 1.50 -12.63
C ARG A 167 9.59 2.43 -11.58
N PRO A 168 10.94 2.49 -11.52
CA PRO A 168 11.66 3.26 -10.50
C PRO A 168 11.30 4.74 -10.46
#